data_AF-A0A2H0WJT6-F1
#
_entry.id   AF-A0A2H0WJT6-F1
#
_cell.length_a   1.000
_cell.length_b   1.000
_cell.length_c   1.000
_cell.angle_alpha   90.00
_cell.angle_beta   90.00
_cell.angle_gamma   90.00
#
_symmetry.space_group_name_H-M   'P 1'
#
loop_
_entity.id
_entity.type
_entity.pdbx_description
1 polymer ?
#
loop_
_entity_poly.entity_id
_entity_poly.type
_entity_poly.pdbx_seq_one_letter_code
_entity_poly.pdbx_strand_id
1 'polypeptide(L)' 'MKEYKAHADNDSSLKELVQAHRQLSQMAKAIASSAEKMDDAYSHDLLVQRSGAHDKFAWMLQSLL' A
#
# COMPACT_ATOMS: atom_id res chain seq x y z
N MET A 1 26.44 -14.02 10.29
CA MET A 1 25.53 -13.80 9.15
C MET A 1 24.12 -13.95 9.66
N LYS A 2 23.24 -12.98 9.36
CA LYS A 2 21.88 -12.87 9.90
C LYS A 2 21.05 -14.08 9.44
N GLU A 3 20.39 -14.74 10.38
CA GLU A 3 19.60 -15.96 10.15
C GLU A 3 18.58 -15.78 9.02
N TYR A 4 18.53 -16.75 8.11
CA TYR A 4 17.49 -16.91 7.11
C TYR A 4 16.22 -17.34 7.84
N LYS A 5 15.28 -16.41 8.05
CA LYS A 5 13.96 -16.74 8.61
C LYS A 5 13.28 -17.73 7.68
N ALA A 6 12.86 -18.85 8.25
CA ALA A 6 12.02 -19.85 7.60
C ALA A 6 10.91 -19.17 6.78
N HIS A 7 10.71 -19.64 5.55
CA HIS A 7 9.65 -19.16 4.65
C HIS A 7 8.34 -19.03 5.45
N ALA A 8 7.82 -17.81 5.53
CA ALA A 8 6.53 -17.57 6.15
C ALA A 8 5.49 -18.43 5.41
N ASP A 9 4.61 -19.07 6.18
CA ASP A 9 3.42 -19.75 5.65
C ASP A 9 2.76 -18.88 4.58
N ASN A 10 2.27 -19.48 3.49
CA ASN A 10 1.80 -18.74 2.31
C ASN A 10 0.71 -17.72 2.70
N ASP A 11 -0.18 -18.10 3.61
CA ASP A 11 -1.22 -17.24 4.15
C ASP A 11 -0.66 -16.10 5.00
N SER A 12 0.41 -16.35 5.77
CA SER A 12 1.11 -15.32 6.54
C SER A 12 1.75 -14.30 5.60
N SER A 13 2.41 -14.75 4.53
CA SER A 13 3.02 -13.89 3.52
C SER A 13 1.96 -13.03 2.80
N LEU A 14 0.82 -13.62 2.46
CA LEU A 14 -0.30 -12.90 1.85
C LEU A 14 -0.91 -11.86 2.79
N LYS A 15 -1.08 -12.19 4.07
CA LYS A 15 -1.56 -11.24 5.10
C LYS A 15 -0.62 -10.05 5.27
N GLU A 16 0.69 -10.30 5.30
CA GLU A 16 1.71 -9.24 5.34
C GLU A 16 1.64 -8.35 4.10
N LEU A 17 1.49 -8.94 2.91
CA LEU A 17 1.39 -8.18 1.66
C LEU A 17 0.10 -7.34 1.60
N VAL A 18 -1.04 -7.87 2.03
CA VAL A 18 -2.30 -7.11 2.16
C VAL A 18 -2.09 -5.90 3.06
N GLN A 19 -1.43 -6.06 4.21
CA GLN A 19 -1.16 -4.96 5.12
C GLN A 19 -0.21 -3.92 4.53
N ALA A 20 0.84 -4.35 3.83
CA ALA A 20 1.75 -3.44 3.15
C ALA A 20 1.02 -2.57 2.11
N HIS A 21 0.11 -3.15 1.32
CA HIS A 21 -0.73 -2.38 0.39
C HIS A 21 -1.64 -1.38 1.12
N ARG A 22 -2.26 -1.76 2.24
CA ARG A 22 -3.08 -0.84 3.05
C ARG A 22 -2.26 0.34 3.59
N GLN A 23 -1.06 0.06 4.10
CA GLN A 23 -0.15 1.09 4.60
C GLN A 23 0.27 2.06 3.49
N LEU A 24 0.65 1.55 2.32
CA LEU A 24 1.02 2.37 1.16
C LEU A 24 -0.15 3.23 0.67
N SER A 25 -1.37 2.69 0.65
CA SER A 25 -2.58 3.46 0.33
C SER A 25 -2.80 4.61 1.30
N GLN A 26 -2.71 4.36 2.61
CA GLN A 26 -2.87 5.39 3.64
C GLN A 26 -1.78 6.48 3.54
N MET A 27 -0.53 6.08 3.33
CA MET A 27 0.57 7.02 3.12
C MET A 27 0.34 7.88 1.87
N ALA A 28 -0.04 7.26 0.74
CA ALA A 28 -0.33 7.98 -0.49
C ALA A 28 -1.47 9.00 -0.31
N LYS A 29 -2.54 8.65 0.41
CA LYS A 29 -3.64 9.58 0.75
C LYS A 29 -3.15 10.75 1.60
N ALA A 30 -2.34 10.50 2.62
CA ALA A 30 -1.81 11.55 3.49
C ALA A 30 -0.89 12.53 2.72
N ILE A 31 -0.06 12.00 1.81
CA ILE A 31 0.82 12.83 0.98
C ILE A 31 -0.02 13.59 -0.06
N ALA A 32 -1.05 12.98 -0.67
CA ALA A 32 -1.95 13.66 -1.59
C ALA A 32 -2.60 14.88 -0.92
N SER A 33 -3.17 14.73 0.28
CA SER A 33 -3.72 15.86 1.05
C SER A 33 -2.68 16.92 1.43
N SER A 34 -1.40 16.57 1.49
CA SER A 34 -0.32 17.53 1.73
C SER A 34 0.06 18.27 0.45
N ALA A 35 0.12 17.56 -0.68
CA ALA A 35 0.36 18.14 -2.00
C ALA A 35 -0.75 19.14 -2.39
N GLU A 36 -2.01 18.81 -2.12
CA GLU A 36 -3.14 19.72 -2.32
C GLU A 36 -2.96 21.05 -1.57
N LYS A 37 -2.53 21.01 -0.30
CA LYS A 37 -2.29 22.21 0.53
C LYS A 37 -1.12 23.07 0.05
N MET A 38 -0.23 22.51 -0.76
CA MET A 38 0.94 23.19 -1.32
C MET A 38 0.72 23.62 -2.78
N ASP A 39 -0.51 23.50 -3.30
CA ASP A 39 -0.84 23.71 -4.72
C ASP A 39 -0.01 22.84 -5.69
N ASP A 40 0.47 21.67 -5.24
CA ASP A 40 1.15 20.68 -6.08
C ASP A 40 0.14 19.70 -6.69
N ALA A 41 -0.53 20.16 -7.74
CA ALA A 41 -1.58 19.40 -8.42
C ALA A 41 -1.07 18.09 -9.07
N TYR A 42 0.16 18.07 -9.59
CA TYR A 42 0.70 16.88 -10.25
C TYR A 42 0.98 15.76 -9.26
N SER A 43 1.60 16.08 -8.12
CA SER A 43 1.83 15.09 -7.08
C SER A 43 0.52 14.64 -6.45
N HIS A 44 -0.44 15.56 -6.23
CA HIS A 44 -1.77 15.21 -5.73
C HIS A 44 -2.44 14.15 -6.62
N ASP A 45 -2.56 14.40 -7.92
CA ASP A 45 -3.25 13.50 -8.83
C ASP A 45 -2.55 12.14 -8.94
N LEU A 46 -1.22 12.13 -9.00
CA LEU A 46 -0.43 10.90 -9.02
C LEU A 46 -0.68 10.06 -7.76
N LEU A 47 -0.71 10.69 -6.58
CA LEU A 47 -0.87 10.02 -5.30
C LEU A 47 -2.30 9.53 -5.07
N VAL A 48 -3.31 10.26 -5.57
CA VAL A 48 -4.70 9.80 -5.59
C VAL A 48 -4.81 8.50 -6.39
N GLN A 49 -4.28 8.46 -7.62
CA GLN A 49 -4.29 7.25 -8.44
C GLN A 49 -3.52 6.09 -7.78
N ARG A 50 -2.34 6.39 -7.21
CA ARG A 50 -1.50 5.40 -6.52
C ARG A 50 -2.23 4.78 -5.33
N SER A 51 -2.94 5.59 -4.53
CA SER A 51 -3.71 5.09 -3.39
C SER A 51 -4.80 4.11 -3.83
N GLY A 52 -5.54 4.43 -4.88
CA GLY A 52 -6.57 3.55 -5.44
C GLY A 52 -6.01 2.23 -5.97
N ALA A 53 -4.84 2.26 -6.62
CA ALA A 53 -4.17 1.03 -7.05
C ALA A 53 -3.81 0.12 -5.87
N HIS A 54 -3.25 0.67 -4.79
CA HIS A 54 -2.93 -0.11 -3.59
C HIS A 54 -4.18 -0.64 -2.87
N ASP A 55 -5.26 0.14 -2.78
CA ASP A 55 -6.53 -0.34 -2.21
C ASP A 55 -7.09 -1.52 -3.03
N LYS A 56 -7.06 -1.43 -4.35
CA LYS A 56 -7.52 -2.50 -5.24
C LYS A 56 -6.70 -3.77 -5.03
N PHE A 57 -5.37 -3.67 -4.95
CA PHE A 57 -4.51 -4.82 -4.69
C PHE A 57 -4.76 -5.44 -3.32
N ALA A 58 -4.89 -4.63 -2.26
CA ALA A 58 -5.22 -5.12 -0.94
C ALA A 58 -6.54 -5.90 -0.94
N TRP A 59 -7.56 -5.40 -1.64
CA TRP A 59 -8.86 -6.07 -1.76
C TRP A 59 -8.78 -7.40 -2.52
N MET A 60 -8.10 -7.42 -3.68
CA MET A 60 -7.92 -8.65 -4.45
C MET A 60 -7.13 -9.70 -3.67
N LEU A 61 -6.04 -9.33 -3.01
CA LEU A 61 -5.25 -10.25 -2.20
C LEU A 61 -6.03 -10.76 -0.97
N GLN A 62 -6.83 -9.89 -0.35
CA GLN A 62 -7.69 -10.27 0.77
C GLN A 62 -8.75 -11.31 0.36
N SER A 63 -9.20 -11.32 -0.89
CA SER A 63 -10.15 -12.33 -1.40
C SER A 63 -9.53 -13.72 -1.62
N LEU A 64 -8.20 -13.84 -1.53
CA LEU A 64 -7.48 -15.11 -1.63
C LEU A 64 -7.18 -15.74 -0.25
N LEU A 65 -7.47 -15.01 0.83
CA LEU A 65 -7.34 -15.43 2.23
C LEU A 65 -8.69 -15.91 2.78
#